data_AF-M7Z1F5-F1
#
_entry.id   AF-M7Z1F5-F1
#
_cell.length_a   1.000
_cell.length_b   1.000
_cell.length_c   1.000
_cell.angle_alpha   90.00
_cell.angle_beta   90.00
_cell.angle_gamma   90.00
#
_symmetry.space_group_name_H-M   'P 1'
#
loop_
_entity.id
_entity.type
_entity.pdbx_description
1 polymer ?
#
loop_
_entity_poly.entity_id
_entity_poly.type
_entity_poly.pdbx_seq_one_letter_code
_entity_poly.pdbx_strand_id
1 'polypeptide(L)'
;MAPAYLATIPALRRAARWAPAALFSSGIVAGDKPVLGSFPSQVRDFVRSALYDPNHGYFSKRSGPVGVLDSAIRFHKLDGRNAYMKHLDKLYKMHDISWFTPVELFKPWYAYAIAASILRTANLSVPLKIYEIGGGSGTCAKCVLDYMMLNAPPKVYNNMKYISVEISSSLAEKQLETVGEVQSHLSKFTVEHRDATDVAGWGSKDPQPCWVLMLEVLDNLPHDLVYSPDQVSPWMEVWIEKVNGRILVPY
;
A
#
# COMPACT_ATOMS: atom_id res chain seq x y z
N MET A 1 -33.25 54.25 41.22
CA MET A 1 -34.41 53.59 41.85
C MET A 1 -34.77 52.38 41.03
N ALA A 2 -34.95 51.21 41.67
CA ALA A 2 -35.69 50.08 41.10
C ALA A 2 -37.20 50.28 41.38
N PRO A 3 -38.12 49.62 40.65
CA PRO A 3 -38.54 48.24 40.93
C PRO A 3 -38.64 47.37 39.63
N ALA A 4 -39.00 46.07 39.62
CA ALA A 4 -39.73 45.25 40.60
C ALA A 4 -39.26 43.76 40.71
N TYR A 5 -40.00 42.97 41.48
CA TYR A 5 -39.60 41.74 42.20
C TYR A 5 -39.86 40.38 41.49
N LEU A 6 -38.94 39.42 41.73
CA LEU A 6 -39.07 37.98 42.10
C LEU A 6 -40.10 37.00 41.46
N ALA A 7 -39.53 35.95 40.83
CA ALA A 7 -39.80 34.49 40.85
C ALA A 7 -41.19 33.90 41.25
N THR A 8 -41.69 32.85 40.56
CA THR A 8 -41.30 31.43 40.85
C THR A 8 -41.56 30.41 39.71
N ILE A 9 -41.04 29.18 39.88
CA ILE A 9 -40.67 28.21 38.82
C ILE A 9 -41.33 26.83 39.06
N PRO A 10 -42.06 26.25 38.08
CA PRO A 10 -41.59 25.00 37.43
C PRO A 10 -42.05 24.82 35.95
N ALA A 11 -41.64 23.81 35.17
CA ALA A 11 -40.33 23.13 34.98
C ALA A 11 -40.47 21.99 33.91
N LEU A 12 -39.56 21.85 32.92
CA LEU A 12 -39.34 20.57 32.21
C LEU A 12 -37.93 20.45 31.57
N ARG A 13 -37.35 19.26 31.67
CA ARG A 13 -35.95 18.91 31.39
C ARG A 13 -35.56 19.01 29.91
N ARG A 14 -34.34 19.51 29.64
CA ARG A 14 -33.31 18.83 28.83
C ARG A 14 -31.93 19.42 29.11
N ALA A 15 -31.17 18.77 29.98
CA ALA A 15 -29.77 19.08 30.23
C ALA A 15 -28.88 18.11 29.45
N ALA A 16 -27.93 18.64 28.69
CA ALA A 16 -26.58 18.09 28.41
C ALA A 16 -25.96 18.85 27.22
N ARG A 17 -25.33 20.00 27.48
CA ARG A 17 -24.32 20.53 26.54
C ARG A 17 -23.03 19.76 26.81
N TRP A 18 -22.71 18.77 25.98
CA TRP A 18 -21.38 18.20 25.94
C TRP A 18 -20.48 19.15 25.17
N ALA A 19 -19.67 19.93 25.88
CA ALA A 19 -18.48 20.54 25.31
C ALA A 19 -17.34 19.50 25.46
N PRO A 20 -16.76 18.97 24.38
CA PRO A 20 -15.56 18.15 24.50
C PRO A 20 -14.41 19.05 24.93
N ALA A 21 -13.83 18.77 26.09
CA ALA A 21 -12.61 19.42 26.53
C ALA A 21 -11.43 18.85 25.73
N ALA A 22 -11.09 19.50 24.61
CA ALA A 22 -9.91 19.17 23.84
C ALA A 22 -8.64 19.52 24.64
N LEU A 23 -8.02 18.51 25.24
CA LEU A 23 -6.73 18.62 25.91
C LEU A 23 -5.62 18.45 24.86
N PHE A 24 -5.11 19.56 24.35
CA PHE A 24 -3.96 19.56 23.44
C PHE A 24 -2.66 19.26 24.20
N SER A 25 -2.06 18.08 23.96
CA SER A 25 -0.79 17.69 24.57
C SER A 25 0.38 17.96 23.63
N SER A 26 1.03 19.11 23.77
CA SER A 26 2.26 19.45 23.05
C SER A 26 3.46 18.71 23.66
N GLY A 27 3.72 17.47 23.23
CA GLY A 27 5.00 16.79 23.45
C GLY A 27 4.90 15.30 23.75
N ILE A 28 5.21 14.48 22.73
CA ILE A 28 5.70 13.10 22.91
C ILE A 28 6.94 12.94 22.03
N VAL A 29 7.97 12.31 22.57
CA VAL A 29 9.29 12.15 21.93
C VAL A 29 9.27 11.00 20.94
N ALA A 30 9.89 11.17 19.78
CA ALA A 30 10.06 10.10 18.79
C ALA A 30 10.96 8.99 19.35
N GLY A 31 10.47 7.75 19.41
CA GLY A 31 11.27 6.60 19.85
C GLY A 31 10.54 5.25 19.85
N ASP A 32 9.30 5.20 20.33
CA ASP A 32 8.61 3.92 20.53
C ASP A 32 7.82 3.45 19.31
N LYS A 33 8.02 2.18 18.96
CA LYS A 33 7.32 1.51 17.85
C LYS A 33 5.83 1.38 18.21
N PRO A 34 4.90 1.79 17.33
CA PRO A 34 3.47 1.61 17.59
C PRO A 34 3.11 0.12 17.50
N VAL A 35 3.08 -0.54 18.65
CA VAL A 35 2.40 -1.83 18.81
C VAL A 35 0.90 -1.56 18.75
N LEU A 36 0.12 -2.49 18.18
CA LEU A 36 -1.33 -2.40 18.07
C LEU A 36 -2.00 -2.36 19.47
N GLY A 37 -2.02 -1.19 20.11
CA GLY A 37 -2.37 -1.03 21.51
C GLY A 37 -1.79 0.19 22.23
N SER A 38 -0.74 0.85 21.72
CA SER A 38 -0.25 2.12 22.27
C SER A 38 -1.17 3.27 21.84
N PHE A 39 -2.07 3.68 22.74
CA PHE A 39 -2.99 4.81 22.55
C PHE A 39 -2.71 5.91 23.59
N PRO A 40 -2.89 7.19 23.24
CA PRO A 40 -3.29 7.71 21.93
C PRO A 40 -2.19 7.54 20.87
N SER A 41 -2.56 7.46 19.60
CA SER A 41 -1.62 7.36 18.47
C SER A 41 -2.04 8.27 17.31
N GLN A 42 -1.09 8.81 16.55
CA GLN A 42 -1.40 9.52 15.32
C GLN A 42 -2.02 8.54 14.29
N VAL A 43 -2.88 9.03 13.40
CA VAL A 43 -3.47 8.19 12.34
C VAL A 43 -2.38 7.50 11.49
N ARG A 44 -1.25 8.17 11.23
CA ARG A 44 -0.11 7.57 10.50
C ARG A 44 0.37 6.29 11.16
N ASP A 45 0.53 6.31 12.49
CA ASP A 45 1.13 5.21 13.25
C ASP A 45 0.16 4.04 13.33
N PHE A 46 -1.13 4.33 13.54
CA PHE A 46 -2.18 3.32 13.49
C PHE A 46 -2.27 2.63 12.12
N VAL A 47 -2.24 3.39 11.01
CA VAL A 47 -2.23 2.82 9.65
C VAL A 47 -0.97 1.97 9.45
N ARG A 48 0.20 2.44 9.92
CA ARG A 48 1.46 1.67 9.86
C ARG A 48 1.34 0.32 10.57
N SER A 49 0.84 0.28 11.80
CA SER A 49 0.66 -0.97 12.55
C SER A 49 -0.42 -1.87 11.94
N ALA A 50 -1.55 -1.31 11.51
CA ALA A 50 -2.67 -2.07 10.95
C ALA A 50 -2.32 -2.76 9.62
N LEU A 51 -1.45 -2.16 8.81
CA LEU A 51 -1.03 -2.71 7.52
C LEU A 51 0.26 -3.53 7.61
N TYR A 52 1.28 -3.03 8.31
CA TYR A 52 2.67 -3.49 8.21
C TYR A 52 3.26 -4.10 9.50
N ASP A 53 2.48 -4.31 10.56
CA ASP A 53 2.99 -5.07 11.72
C ASP A 53 3.41 -6.49 11.28
N PRO A 54 4.63 -6.97 11.59
CA PRO A 54 5.15 -8.25 11.09
C PRO A 54 4.36 -9.51 11.50
N ASN A 55 3.52 -9.42 12.53
CA ASN A 55 2.77 -10.56 13.07
C ASN A 55 1.24 -10.41 12.93
N HIS A 56 0.76 -9.16 12.89
CA HIS A 56 -0.67 -8.81 12.98
C HIS A 56 -1.15 -7.87 11.87
N GLY A 57 -0.24 -7.29 11.10
CA GLY A 57 -0.54 -6.38 10.00
C GLY A 57 -1.26 -7.10 8.85
N TYR A 58 -2.05 -6.35 8.09
CA TYR A 58 -2.78 -6.87 6.93
C TYR A 58 -1.89 -7.64 5.95
N PHE A 59 -0.72 -7.10 5.60
CA PHE A 59 0.21 -7.70 4.63
C PHE A 59 1.02 -8.90 5.16
N SER A 60 0.98 -9.14 6.47
CA SER A 60 1.67 -10.25 7.15
C SER A 60 0.80 -11.51 7.27
N LYS A 61 -0.46 -11.46 6.79
CA LYS A 61 -1.41 -12.58 6.87
C LYS A 61 -1.03 -13.73 5.93
N ARG A 62 -1.03 -14.95 6.47
CA ARG A 62 -0.71 -16.19 5.74
C ARG A 62 -1.67 -16.55 4.60
N SER A 63 -2.88 -16.01 4.57
CA SER A 63 -3.86 -16.25 3.50
C SER A 63 -3.50 -15.58 2.17
N GLY A 64 -2.47 -14.73 2.16
CA GLY A 64 -2.17 -13.85 1.03
C GLY A 64 -3.01 -12.56 1.12
N PRO A 65 -2.40 -11.37 1.16
CA PRO A 65 -3.14 -10.10 1.17
C PRO A 65 -3.72 -9.72 -0.20
N VAL A 66 -3.24 -10.34 -1.29
CA VAL A 66 -3.51 -9.99 -2.68
C VAL A 66 -3.86 -11.25 -3.48
N GLY A 67 -4.88 -11.17 -4.34
CA GLY A 67 -5.30 -12.28 -5.18
C GLY A 67 -4.39 -12.52 -6.38
N VAL A 68 -4.07 -13.79 -6.61
CA VAL A 68 -3.29 -14.26 -7.76
C VAL A 68 -4.20 -15.08 -8.66
N LEU A 69 -4.23 -14.78 -9.96
CA LEU A 69 -4.97 -15.59 -10.93
C LEU A 69 -4.10 -16.74 -11.46
N ASP A 70 -4.62 -17.96 -11.54
CA ASP A 70 -3.90 -19.11 -12.10
C ASP A 70 -3.54 -18.92 -13.59
N SER A 71 -4.29 -18.09 -14.31
CA SER A 71 -4.05 -17.82 -15.73
C SER A 71 -4.53 -16.42 -16.16
N ALA A 72 -3.97 -15.92 -17.25
CA ALA A 72 -4.35 -14.64 -17.85
C ALA A 72 -5.80 -14.66 -18.36
N ILE A 73 -6.54 -13.57 -18.11
CA ILE A 73 -7.90 -13.39 -18.66
C ILE A 73 -7.82 -13.34 -20.19
N ARG A 74 -8.52 -14.25 -20.86
CA ARG A 74 -8.58 -14.32 -22.33
C ARG A 74 -9.57 -13.29 -22.87
N PHE A 75 -9.20 -12.00 -22.83
CA PHE A 75 -10.06 -10.88 -23.24
C PHE A 75 -10.68 -11.03 -24.63
N HIS A 76 -10.00 -11.67 -25.59
CA HIS A 76 -10.54 -11.98 -26.92
C HIS A 76 -11.74 -12.95 -26.94
N LYS A 77 -12.11 -13.54 -25.78
CA LYS A 77 -13.29 -14.41 -25.59
C LYS A 77 -14.40 -13.73 -24.79
N LEU A 78 -14.29 -12.43 -24.54
CA LEU A 78 -15.26 -11.66 -23.76
C LEU A 78 -15.95 -10.64 -24.67
N ASP A 79 -17.26 -10.74 -24.78
CA ASP A 79 -18.11 -9.81 -25.55
C ASP A 79 -18.26 -8.47 -24.82
N GLY A 80 -17.17 -7.70 -24.79
CA GLY A 80 -17.08 -6.37 -24.21
C GLY A 80 -17.26 -6.32 -22.69
N ARG A 81 -17.58 -5.11 -22.20
CA ARG A 81 -17.61 -4.79 -20.76
C ARG A 81 -18.56 -5.68 -19.96
N ASN A 82 -19.74 -6.01 -20.48
CA ASN A 82 -20.74 -6.79 -19.75
C ASN A 82 -20.31 -8.25 -19.56
N ALA A 83 -19.64 -8.86 -20.54
CA ALA A 83 -19.05 -10.19 -20.39
C ALA A 83 -17.89 -10.16 -19.39
N TYR A 84 -17.03 -9.15 -19.45
CA TYR A 84 -15.94 -8.95 -18.50
C TYR A 84 -16.43 -8.79 -17.05
N MET A 85 -17.42 -7.92 -16.78
CA MET A 85 -17.94 -7.75 -15.42
C MET A 85 -18.56 -9.04 -14.86
N LYS A 86 -19.26 -9.83 -15.69
CA LYS A 86 -19.80 -11.14 -15.30
C LYS A 86 -18.71 -12.20 -15.08
N HIS A 87 -17.59 -12.10 -15.77
CA HIS A 87 -16.43 -12.98 -15.54
C HIS A 87 -15.72 -12.60 -14.23
N LEU A 88 -15.53 -11.29 -14.00
CA LEU A 88 -14.91 -10.76 -12.79
C LEU A 88 -15.72 -11.10 -11.53
N ASP A 89 -17.05 -10.91 -11.56
CA ASP A 89 -17.97 -11.30 -10.48
C ASP A 89 -17.85 -12.80 -10.12
N LYS A 90 -17.62 -13.67 -11.11
CA LYS A 90 -17.36 -15.11 -10.86
C LYS A 90 -15.99 -15.35 -10.22
N LEU A 91 -14.94 -14.66 -10.66
CA LEU A 91 -13.61 -14.77 -10.05
C LEU A 91 -13.67 -14.38 -8.56
N TYR A 92 -14.23 -13.23 -8.24
CA TYR A 92 -14.41 -12.75 -6.85
C TYR A 92 -15.33 -13.64 -5.99
N LYS A 93 -16.16 -14.50 -6.57
CA LYS A 93 -16.99 -15.48 -5.84
C LYS A 93 -16.33 -16.85 -5.67
N MET A 94 -15.36 -17.20 -6.51
CA MET A 94 -14.59 -18.44 -6.41
C MET A 94 -13.38 -18.29 -5.47
N HIS A 95 -12.81 -17.09 -5.41
CA HIS A 95 -11.67 -16.76 -4.58
C HIS A 95 -12.14 -15.97 -3.35
N ASP A 96 -11.93 -16.52 -2.15
CA ASP A 96 -12.14 -15.82 -0.87
C ASP A 96 -11.01 -14.80 -0.62
N ILE A 97 -10.85 -13.86 -1.55
CA ILE A 97 -9.73 -12.92 -1.61
C ILE A 97 -10.26 -11.49 -1.73
N SER A 98 -9.64 -10.59 -0.96
CA SER A 98 -10.09 -9.21 -0.81
C SER A 98 -10.04 -8.40 -2.12
N TRP A 99 -9.01 -8.55 -2.95
CA TRP A 99 -8.94 -7.94 -4.29
C TRP A 99 -7.90 -8.60 -5.21
N PHE A 100 -8.05 -8.35 -6.52
CA PHE A 100 -7.00 -8.54 -7.53
C PHE A 100 -6.46 -7.18 -7.98
N THR A 101 -5.14 -7.05 -8.11
CA THR A 101 -4.51 -5.82 -8.63
C THR A 101 -4.63 -5.73 -10.17
N PRO A 102 -4.41 -4.55 -10.77
CA PRO A 102 -4.35 -4.41 -12.23
C PRO A 102 -3.29 -5.31 -12.88
N VAL A 103 -2.16 -5.53 -12.20
CA VAL A 103 -1.10 -6.47 -12.62
C VAL A 103 -1.66 -7.86 -12.83
N GLU A 104 -2.50 -8.35 -11.91
CA GLU A 104 -3.08 -9.69 -11.96
C GLU A 104 -4.22 -9.79 -12.98
N LEU A 105 -5.17 -8.85 -12.95
CA LEU A 105 -6.33 -8.84 -13.85
C LEU A 105 -5.95 -8.71 -15.33
N PHE A 106 -4.91 -7.92 -15.63
CA PHE A 106 -4.50 -7.59 -17.00
C PHE A 106 -3.18 -8.25 -17.41
N LYS A 107 -2.72 -9.30 -16.73
CA LYS A 107 -1.49 -10.01 -17.13
C LYS A 107 -1.61 -10.70 -18.49
N PRO A 108 -0.52 -10.76 -19.29
CA PRO A 108 0.77 -10.10 -19.06
C PRO A 108 0.79 -8.61 -19.51
N TRP A 109 -0.27 -8.15 -20.16
CA TRP A 109 -0.34 -6.88 -20.91
C TRP A 109 -0.01 -5.62 -20.09
N TYR A 110 -0.41 -5.57 -18.82
CA TYR A 110 -0.10 -4.44 -17.93
C TYR A 110 1.41 -4.25 -17.76
N ALA A 111 2.11 -5.33 -17.37
CA ALA A 111 3.56 -5.35 -17.21
C ALA A 111 4.29 -5.22 -18.56
N TYR A 112 3.75 -5.78 -19.64
CA TYR A 112 4.29 -5.61 -20.99
C TYR A 112 4.26 -4.14 -21.45
N ALA A 113 3.19 -3.38 -21.14
CA ALA A 113 3.12 -1.96 -21.47
C ALA A 113 4.18 -1.14 -20.71
N ILE A 114 4.42 -1.47 -19.42
CA ILE A 114 5.49 -0.88 -18.61
C ILE A 114 6.86 -1.22 -19.24
N ALA A 115 7.13 -2.50 -19.50
CA ALA A 115 8.39 -2.97 -20.07
C ALA A 115 8.68 -2.38 -21.45
N ALA A 116 7.66 -2.27 -22.32
CA ALA A 116 7.75 -1.61 -23.62
C ALA A 116 8.11 -0.12 -23.50
N SER A 117 7.52 0.58 -22.52
CA SER A 117 7.86 1.98 -22.28
C SER A 117 9.30 2.11 -21.78
N ILE A 118 9.71 1.32 -20.79
CA ILE A 118 11.10 1.28 -20.29
C ILE A 118 12.09 1.05 -21.43
N LEU A 119 11.86 0.03 -22.26
CA LEU A 119 12.75 -0.34 -23.37
C LEU A 119 12.88 0.79 -24.41
N ARG A 120 11.82 1.58 -24.62
CA ARG A 120 11.79 2.72 -25.55
C ARG A 120 12.51 3.96 -25.01
N THR A 121 12.53 4.18 -23.69
CA THR A 121 13.00 5.43 -23.08
C THR A 121 14.26 5.31 -22.23
N ALA A 122 14.69 4.11 -21.88
CA ALA A 122 15.91 3.90 -21.09
C ALA A 122 17.19 4.12 -21.91
N ASN A 123 18.24 4.63 -21.27
CA ASN A 123 19.58 4.62 -21.85
C ASN A 123 20.18 3.20 -21.79
N LEU A 124 20.01 2.42 -22.85
CA LEU A 124 20.48 1.04 -22.95
C LEU A 124 22.01 0.91 -23.14
N SER A 125 22.76 2.03 -23.14
CA SER A 125 24.23 2.02 -23.14
C SER A 125 24.82 1.60 -21.79
N VAL A 126 24.03 1.70 -20.71
CA VAL A 126 24.36 1.24 -19.36
C VAL A 126 23.44 0.07 -18.96
N PRO A 127 23.84 -0.79 -18.00
CA PRO A 127 23.00 -1.88 -17.52
C PRO A 127 21.64 -1.37 -17.00
N LEU A 128 20.55 -1.96 -17.48
CA LEU A 128 19.20 -1.60 -17.04
C LEU A 128 18.96 -2.06 -15.61
N LYS A 129 18.62 -1.15 -14.71
CA LYS A 129 18.25 -1.44 -13.33
C LYS A 129 16.80 -1.03 -13.08
N ILE A 130 16.00 -1.96 -12.55
CA ILE A 130 14.61 -1.74 -12.15
C ILE A 130 14.51 -2.07 -10.66
N TYR A 131 13.97 -1.15 -9.88
CA TYR A 131 13.46 -1.41 -8.53
C TYR A 131 11.93 -1.50 -8.60
N GLU A 132 11.35 -2.51 -7.97
CA GLU A 132 9.90 -2.60 -7.72
C GLU A 132 9.68 -2.56 -6.22
N ILE A 133 8.91 -1.60 -5.73
CA ILE A 133 8.54 -1.52 -4.31
C ILE A 133 7.20 -2.23 -4.16
N GLY A 134 7.10 -3.18 -3.23
CA GLY A 134 5.87 -3.94 -2.99
C GLY A 134 5.44 -4.78 -4.19
N GLY A 135 6.33 -5.62 -4.74
CA GLY A 135 6.09 -6.44 -5.93
C GLY A 135 4.97 -7.50 -5.81
N GLY A 136 4.34 -7.62 -4.65
CA GLY A 136 3.17 -8.47 -4.43
C GLY A 136 3.48 -9.93 -4.71
N SER A 137 2.77 -10.53 -5.67
CA SER A 137 2.97 -11.92 -6.12
C SER A 137 4.22 -12.13 -6.99
N GLY A 138 4.83 -11.07 -7.52
CA GLY A 138 5.93 -11.15 -8.49
C GLY A 138 5.47 -11.31 -9.94
N THR A 139 4.16 -11.35 -10.20
CA THR A 139 3.59 -11.39 -11.56
C THR A 139 4.10 -10.23 -12.43
N CYS A 140 4.25 -9.02 -11.87
CA CYS A 140 4.80 -7.87 -12.60
C CYS A 140 6.26 -8.12 -13.01
N ALA A 141 7.14 -8.39 -12.05
CA ALA A 141 8.54 -8.74 -12.29
C ALA A 141 8.70 -9.85 -13.34
N LYS A 142 7.97 -10.97 -13.20
CA LYS A 142 7.98 -12.07 -14.16
C LYS A 142 7.61 -11.59 -15.57
N CYS A 143 6.47 -10.90 -15.72
CA CYS A 143 6.01 -10.44 -17.03
C CYS A 143 6.91 -9.35 -17.65
N VAL A 144 7.54 -8.49 -16.84
CA VAL A 144 8.56 -7.55 -17.34
C VAL A 144 9.79 -8.30 -17.86
N LEU A 145 10.26 -9.32 -17.14
CA LEU A 145 11.40 -10.13 -17.54
C LEU A 145 11.09 -11.00 -18.78
N ASP A 146 9.90 -11.61 -18.87
CA ASP A 146 9.39 -12.29 -20.07
C ASP A 146 9.41 -11.33 -21.28
N TYR A 147 8.89 -10.10 -21.13
CA TYR A 147 8.89 -9.11 -22.20
C TYR A 147 10.32 -8.71 -22.63
N MET A 148 11.20 -8.44 -21.67
CA MET A 148 12.58 -8.05 -21.95
C MET A 148 13.37 -9.17 -22.62
N MET A 149 13.16 -10.44 -22.21
CA MET A 149 13.78 -11.61 -22.83
C MET A 149 13.38 -11.77 -24.30
N LEU A 150 12.12 -11.45 -24.65
CA LEU A 150 11.58 -11.59 -26.00
C LEU A 150 11.85 -10.39 -26.92
N ASN A 151 11.94 -9.17 -26.38
CA ASN A 151 11.91 -7.93 -27.18
C ASN A 151 13.15 -7.04 -27.05
N ALA A 152 13.95 -7.18 -25.98
CA ALA A 152 15.16 -6.37 -25.82
C ALA A 152 16.36 -7.00 -26.57
N PRO A 153 17.34 -6.21 -27.02
CA PRO A 153 18.61 -6.75 -27.50
C PRO A 153 19.23 -7.68 -26.44
N PRO A 154 19.77 -8.87 -26.78
CA PRO A 154 20.21 -9.84 -25.78
C PRO A 154 21.19 -9.30 -24.73
N LYS A 155 22.05 -8.35 -25.12
CA LYS A 155 22.97 -7.66 -24.19
C LYS A 155 22.24 -6.89 -23.07
N VAL A 156 21.04 -6.36 -23.33
CA VAL A 156 20.24 -5.64 -22.33
C VAL A 156 19.68 -6.63 -21.32
N TYR A 157 18.92 -7.64 -21.77
CA TYR A 157 18.36 -8.66 -20.89
C TYR A 157 19.46 -9.43 -20.12
N ASN A 158 20.58 -9.76 -20.75
CA ASN A 158 21.66 -10.48 -20.09
C ASN A 158 22.37 -9.67 -18.99
N ASN A 159 22.31 -8.34 -19.02
CA ASN A 159 22.97 -7.46 -18.05
C ASN A 159 22.01 -6.69 -17.13
N MET A 160 20.69 -6.84 -17.30
CA MET A 160 19.73 -6.13 -16.47
C MET A 160 19.66 -6.70 -15.05
N LYS A 161 19.22 -5.86 -14.11
CA LYS A 161 18.83 -6.25 -12.74
C LYS A 161 17.41 -5.78 -12.46
N TYR A 162 16.60 -6.67 -11.90
CA TYR A 162 15.27 -6.40 -11.38
C TYR A 162 15.30 -6.70 -9.88
N ILE A 163 15.09 -5.69 -9.06
CA ILE A 163 15.24 -5.75 -7.61
C ILE A 163 13.89 -5.43 -6.99
N SER A 164 13.21 -6.42 -6.44
CA SER A 164 12.01 -6.17 -5.64
C SER A 164 12.40 -5.80 -4.22
N VAL A 165 11.77 -4.79 -3.64
CA VAL A 165 11.90 -4.40 -2.24
C VAL A 165 10.55 -4.68 -1.58
N GLU A 166 10.53 -5.68 -0.71
CA GLU A 166 9.31 -6.25 -0.14
C GLU A 166 9.46 -6.36 1.39
N ILE A 167 8.42 -5.96 2.13
CA ILE A 167 8.43 -5.97 3.60
C ILE A 167 7.81 -7.25 4.17
N SER A 168 7.01 -7.97 3.38
CA SER A 168 6.37 -9.23 3.78
C SER A 168 7.17 -10.44 3.32
N SER A 169 7.65 -11.26 4.26
CA SER A 169 8.46 -12.45 3.95
C SER A 169 7.72 -13.46 3.07
N SER A 170 6.40 -13.62 3.26
CA SER A 170 5.59 -14.55 2.46
C SER A 170 5.40 -14.07 1.02
N LEU A 171 5.29 -12.75 0.79
CA LEU A 171 5.28 -12.18 -0.54
C LEU A 171 6.67 -12.27 -1.18
N ALA A 172 7.75 -12.05 -0.42
CA ALA A 172 9.11 -12.19 -0.91
C ALA A 172 9.42 -13.62 -1.38
N GLU A 173 9.00 -14.64 -0.61
CA GLU A 173 9.07 -16.05 -1.02
C GLU A 173 8.22 -16.31 -2.27
N LYS A 174 6.96 -15.82 -2.31
CA LYS A 174 6.05 -15.98 -3.46
C LYS A 174 6.59 -15.37 -4.75
N GLN A 175 7.31 -14.25 -4.66
CA GLN A 175 7.97 -13.60 -5.79
C GLN A 175 9.10 -14.47 -6.36
N LEU A 176 9.91 -15.08 -5.48
CA LEU A 176 10.98 -16.01 -5.90
C LEU A 176 10.42 -17.25 -6.59
N GLU A 177 9.31 -17.82 -6.08
CA GLU A 177 8.60 -18.92 -6.77
C GLU A 177 8.12 -18.49 -8.16
N THR A 178 7.36 -17.39 -8.24
CA THR A 178 6.67 -16.95 -9.46
C THR A 178 7.65 -16.54 -10.55
N VAL A 179 8.73 -15.83 -10.21
CA VAL A 179 9.79 -15.50 -11.16
C VAL A 179 10.67 -16.72 -11.48
N GLY A 180 10.82 -17.64 -10.52
CA GLY A 180 11.57 -18.90 -10.67
C GLY A 180 10.95 -19.91 -11.64
N GLU A 181 9.67 -19.77 -11.99
CA GLU A 181 9.02 -20.52 -13.08
C GLU A 181 9.80 -20.44 -14.41
N VAL A 182 10.57 -19.37 -14.62
CA VAL A 182 11.45 -19.17 -15.78
C VAL A 182 12.90 -19.11 -15.33
N GLN A 183 13.60 -20.24 -15.39
CA GLN A 183 14.98 -20.41 -14.88
C GLN A 183 15.97 -19.31 -15.29
N SER A 184 15.83 -18.69 -16.47
CA SER A 184 16.73 -17.63 -16.94
C SER A 184 16.59 -16.32 -16.14
N HIS A 185 15.39 -16.06 -15.59
CA HIS A 185 15.07 -14.87 -14.80
C HIS A 185 15.76 -14.85 -13.44
N LEU A 186 16.07 -16.01 -12.85
CA LEU A 186 16.76 -16.12 -11.55
C LEU A 186 18.12 -15.39 -11.51
N SER A 187 18.78 -15.25 -12.67
CA SER A 187 20.04 -14.51 -12.81
C SER A 187 19.88 -12.99 -12.97
N LYS A 188 18.64 -12.49 -12.98
CA LYS A 188 18.24 -11.08 -13.17
C LYS A 188 17.43 -10.54 -12.01
N PHE A 189 16.69 -11.40 -11.33
CA PHE A 189 15.79 -11.05 -10.24
C PHE A 189 16.45 -11.20 -8.87
N THR A 190 16.10 -10.33 -7.94
CA THR A 190 16.46 -10.43 -6.52
C THR A 190 15.35 -9.80 -5.69
N VAL A 191 15.02 -10.39 -4.55
CA VAL A 191 14.12 -9.78 -3.56
C VAL A 191 14.94 -9.35 -2.35
N GLU A 192 14.85 -8.07 -2.01
CA GLU A 192 15.38 -7.48 -0.80
C GLU A 192 14.25 -7.40 0.23
N HIS A 193 14.27 -8.31 1.21
CA HIS A 193 13.28 -8.35 2.28
C HIS A 193 13.55 -7.23 3.31
N ARG A 194 12.99 -6.05 3.09
CA ARG A 194 13.18 -4.84 3.91
C ARG A 194 12.07 -3.81 3.70
N ASP A 195 11.90 -2.93 4.69
CA ASP A 195 11.02 -1.76 4.58
C ASP A 195 11.65 -0.73 3.62
N ALA A 196 10.96 -0.39 2.54
CA ALA A 196 11.43 0.62 1.58
C ALA A 196 11.48 2.04 2.18
N THR A 197 10.73 2.30 3.26
CA THR A 197 10.74 3.57 4.01
C THR A 197 11.90 3.68 5.00
N ASP A 198 12.61 2.58 5.30
CA ASP A 198 13.83 2.63 6.12
C ASP A 198 15.02 3.13 5.29
N VAL A 199 15.37 4.40 5.50
CA VAL A 199 16.52 5.07 4.87
C VAL A 199 17.84 4.36 5.17
N ALA A 200 18.00 3.76 6.37
CA ALA A 200 19.22 3.05 6.73
C ALA A 200 19.43 1.78 5.88
N GLY A 201 18.34 1.14 5.46
CA GLY A 201 18.37 -0.07 4.63
C GLY A 201 18.88 0.15 3.19
N TRP A 202 18.94 1.39 2.68
CA TRP A 202 19.38 1.69 1.31
C TRP A 202 20.89 1.91 1.17
N GLY A 203 21.62 2.16 2.27
CA GLY A 203 23.06 2.35 2.25
C GLY A 203 23.53 3.57 1.44
N SER A 204 24.64 3.41 0.70
CA SER A 204 25.25 4.49 -0.10
C SER A 204 24.51 4.74 -1.42
N LYS A 205 24.39 6.02 -1.81
CA LYS A 205 23.77 6.43 -3.07
C LYS A 205 24.45 5.79 -4.29
N ASP A 206 23.67 5.04 -5.07
CA ASP A 206 24.07 4.56 -6.40
C ASP A 206 23.84 5.69 -7.44
N PRO A 207 24.87 6.09 -8.22
CA PRO A 207 24.73 7.12 -9.26
C PRO A 207 24.18 6.58 -10.59
N GLN A 208 24.01 5.26 -10.75
CA GLN A 208 23.49 4.69 -12.00
C GLN A 208 22.00 5.00 -12.18
N PRO A 209 21.54 5.29 -13.41
CA PRO A 209 20.12 5.46 -13.68
C PRO A 209 19.37 4.15 -13.41
N CYS A 210 18.23 4.25 -12.77
CA CYS A 210 17.33 3.14 -12.52
C CYS A 210 15.87 3.56 -12.77
N TRP A 211 15.01 2.57 -12.93
CA TRP A 211 13.57 2.72 -12.93
C TRP A 211 13.04 2.32 -11.56
N VAL A 212 12.04 3.03 -11.05
CA VAL A 212 11.34 2.67 -9.81
C VAL A 212 9.87 2.45 -10.16
N LEU A 213 9.35 1.27 -9.83
CA LEU A 213 7.97 0.86 -10.00
C LEU A 213 7.30 0.82 -8.62
N MET A 214 6.13 1.44 -8.51
CA MET A 214 5.30 1.48 -7.31
C MET A 214 3.84 1.33 -7.76
N LEU A 215 3.32 0.10 -7.71
CA LEU A 215 2.00 -0.25 -8.27
C LEU A 215 1.06 -0.60 -7.11
N GLU A 216 0.04 0.22 -6.86
CA GLU A 216 -0.86 0.12 -5.68
C GLU A 216 -0.09 0.15 -4.33
N VAL A 217 0.94 1.00 -4.23
CA VAL A 217 1.77 1.17 -3.02
C VAL A 217 1.45 2.45 -2.26
N LEU A 218 1.29 3.58 -2.96
CA LEU A 218 1.21 4.92 -2.36
C LEU A 218 -0.08 5.13 -1.55
N ASP A 219 -1.17 4.49 -1.97
CA ASP A 219 -2.46 4.41 -1.30
C ASP A 219 -2.40 3.65 0.03
N ASN A 220 -1.44 2.71 0.16
CA ASN A 220 -1.22 1.91 1.36
C ASN A 220 -0.20 2.54 2.34
N LEU A 221 0.51 3.61 1.95
CA LEU A 221 1.52 4.23 2.81
C LEU A 221 0.89 4.86 4.07
N PRO A 222 1.58 4.79 5.23
CA PRO A 222 1.19 5.51 6.44
C PRO A 222 1.09 7.02 6.19
N HIS A 223 -0.05 7.61 6.50
CA HIS A 223 -0.33 9.02 6.24
C HIS A 223 -1.09 9.69 7.39
N ASP A 224 -0.92 11.00 7.51
CA ASP A 224 -1.64 11.82 8.46
C ASP A 224 -3.10 12.02 8.05
N LEU A 225 -3.92 12.26 9.06
CA LEU A 225 -5.24 12.84 8.90
C LEU A 225 -5.25 14.16 9.67
N VAL A 226 -5.60 15.23 8.98
CA VAL A 226 -5.64 16.59 9.52
C VAL A 226 -7.07 17.11 9.52
N TYR A 227 -7.40 17.90 10.53
CA TYR A 227 -8.73 18.47 10.72
C TYR A 227 -8.62 19.96 11.03
N SER A 228 -9.54 20.75 10.46
CA SER A 228 -9.82 22.11 10.89
C SER A 228 -11.33 22.26 11.04
N PRO A 229 -11.83 22.85 12.14
CA PRO A 229 -13.27 23.02 12.35
C PRO A 229 -13.91 24.03 11.39
N ASP A 230 -13.11 24.92 10.80
CA ASP A 230 -13.54 25.95 9.86
C ASP A 230 -12.38 26.38 8.92
N GLN A 231 -12.61 27.38 8.07
CA GLN A 231 -11.64 27.87 7.07
C GLN A 231 -10.59 28.85 7.61
N VAL A 232 -10.71 29.32 8.85
CA VAL A 232 -9.80 30.32 9.46
C VAL A 232 -9.02 29.76 10.66
N SER A 233 -9.50 28.67 11.25
CA SER A 233 -8.82 27.90 12.29
C SER A 233 -7.57 27.19 11.76
N PRO A 234 -6.55 26.95 12.61
CA PRO A 234 -5.38 26.17 12.23
C PRO A 234 -5.73 24.69 12.01
N TRP A 235 -5.02 24.05 11.09
CA TRP A 235 -5.06 22.60 10.93
C TRP A 235 -4.43 21.90 12.13
N MET A 236 -5.11 20.87 12.62
CA MET A 236 -4.71 20.04 13.74
C MET A 236 -4.51 18.59 13.27
N GLU A 237 -3.54 17.91 13.85
CA GLU A 237 -3.37 16.46 13.69
C GLU A 237 -4.51 15.68 14.36
N VAL A 238 -4.95 14.59 13.73
CA VAL A 238 -5.94 13.68 14.31
C VAL A 238 -5.23 12.53 15.02
N TRP A 239 -5.58 12.35 16.29
CA TRP A 239 -5.16 11.22 17.11
C TRP A 239 -6.30 10.22 17.26
N ILE A 240 -5.95 8.94 17.26
CA ILE A 240 -6.86 7.84 17.54
C ILE A 240 -6.76 7.50 19.02
N GLU A 241 -7.91 7.25 19.66
CA GLU A 241 -8.00 6.87 21.06
C GLU A 241 -8.70 5.52 21.24
N LYS A 242 -8.47 4.88 22.40
CA LYS A 242 -9.13 3.64 22.80
C LYS A 242 -10.05 3.89 23.99
N VAL A 243 -11.35 3.92 23.74
CA VAL A 243 -12.39 4.19 24.74
C VAL A 243 -13.25 2.94 24.94
N ASN A 244 -13.34 2.45 26.19
CA ASN A 244 -14.11 1.25 26.55
C ASN A 244 -13.81 0.03 25.67
N GLY A 245 -12.54 -0.15 25.29
CA GLY A 245 -12.09 -1.25 24.42
C GLY A 245 -12.36 -1.06 22.93
N ARG A 246 -13.07 0.00 22.53
CA ARG A 246 -13.29 0.37 21.12
C ARG A 246 -12.27 1.41 20.67
N ILE A 247 -11.88 1.33 19.41
CA ILE A 247 -11.05 2.36 18.76
C ILE A 247 -12.00 3.46 18.28
N LEU A 248 -11.74 4.70 18.68
CA LEU A 248 -12.50 5.88 18.25
C LEU A 248 -11.55 6.86 17.54
N VAL A 249 -12.05 7.43 16.45
CA VAL A 249 -11.47 8.64 15.85
C VAL A 249 -12.38 9.79 16.26
N PRO A 250 -11.94 10.72 17.12
CA PRO A 250 -12.79 11.80 17.62
C PRO A 250 -13.00 12.88 16.56
N TYR A 251 -14.27 13.12 16.23
CA TYR A 251 -14.78 14.26 15.44
C TYR A 251 -16.05 14.79 16.11
#